data_AF-A0A1L9QV82-F1
#
_entry.id   AF-A0A1L9QV82-F1
#
_cell.length_a   1.000
_cell.length_b   1.000
_cell.length_c   1.000
_cell.angle_alpha   90.00
_cell.angle_beta   90.00
_cell.angle_gamma   90.00
#
_symmetry.space_group_name_H-M   'P 1'
#
loop_
_entity.id
_entity.type
_entity.pdbx_description
1 polymer ?
#
loop_
_entity_poly.entity_id
_entity_poly.type
_entity_poly.pdbx_seq_one_letter_code
_entity_poly.pdbx_strand_id
1 'polypeptide(L)'
;MQSDNYEFDGSQNVLIGQLASRMKFVSIFLMIGGVLTVIFGLRGSQEGIGAMISGVADFLIGIWTYQASTAFKRIVDTEGQDIEHLMGALGELRKLYTLQYWVLIVTLVALILVLVLGVFLGLLEGLG
;
A
#
# COMPACT_ATOMS: atom_id res chain seq x y z
N MET A 1 15.98 -1.19 38.51
CA MET A 1 14.52 -1.32 38.34
C MET A 1 14.34 -2.02 37.01
N GLN A 2 13.82 -3.25 37.02
CA GLN A 2 13.43 -3.93 35.79
C GLN A 2 12.25 -3.10 35.25
N SER A 3 12.44 -2.41 34.13
CA SER A 3 11.30 -1.79 33.46
C SER A 3 10.43 -2.94 33.00
N ASP A 4 9.29 -3.15 33.65
CA ASP A 4 8.28 -4.07 33.14
C ASP A 4 8.00 -3.64 31.70
N ASN A 5 8.36 -4.49 30.74
CA ASN A 5 8.02 -4.26 29.35
C ASN A 5 6.50 -4.18 29.28
N TYR A 6 5.98 -3.12 28.66
CA TYR A 6 4.54 -2.97 28.51
C TYR A 6 3.98 -4.09 27.64
N GLU A 7 2.91 -4.72 28.11
CA GLU A 7 2.18 -5.77 27.41
C GLU A 7 0.73 -5.33 27.20
N PHE A 8 0.20 -5.67 26.03
CA PHE A 8 -1.18 -5.42 25.67
C PHE A 8 -2.12 -6.37 26.43
N ASP A 9 -3.24 -5.84 26.90
CA ASP A 9 -4.28 -6.66 27.51
C ASP A 9 -5.05 -7.49 26.46
N GLY A 10 -5.87 -8.43 26.94
CA GLY A 10 -6.63 -9.31 26.05
C GLY A 10 -7.56 -8.57 25.08
N SER A 11 -8.13 -7.43 25.47
CA SER A 11 -9.00 -6.63 24.60
C SER A 11 -8.21 -5.93 23.50
N GLN A 12 -7.01 -5.44 23.83
CA GLN A 12 -6.08 -4.83 22.88
C GLN A 12 -5.54 -5.88 21.90
N ASN A 13 -5.18 -7.08 22.37
CA ASN A 13 -4.74 -8.18 21.51
C ASN A 13 -5.81 -8.65 20.52
N VAL A 14 -7.08 -8.67 20.93
CA VAL A 14 -8.19 -8.94 20.01
C VAL A 14 -8.27 -7.86 18.92
N LEU A 15 -8.17 -6.59 19.28
CA LEU A 15 -8.20 -5.47 18.33
C LEU A 15 -7.04 -5.55 17.33
N ILE A 16 -5.81 -5.75 17.82
CA ILE A 16 -4.60 -5.88 17.00
C ILE A 16 -4.71 -7.11 16.08
N GLY A 17 -5.18 -8.24 16.60
CA GLY A 17 -5.37 -9.47 15.83
C GLY A 17 -6.40 -9.34 14.71
N GLN A 18 -7.49 -8.60 14.96
CA GLN A 18 -8.48 -8.27 13.94
C GLN A 18 -7.88 -7.37 12.85
N LEU A 19 -7.10 -6.36 13.23
CA LEU A 19 -6.40 -5.49 12.29
C LEU A 19 -5.45 -6.31 11.40
N ALA A 20 -4.59 -7.14 12.00
CA ALA A 20 -3.67 -8.01 11.28
C ALA A 20 -4.40 -8.93 10.28
N SER A 21 -5.53 -9.53 10.69
CA SER A 21 -6.32 -10.40 9.84
C SER A 21 -6.93 -9.66 8.64
N ARG A 22 -7.45 -8.44 8.85
CA ARG A 22 -7.99 -7.60 7.77
C ARG A 22 -6.90 -7.14 6.81
N MET A 23 -5.74 -6.72 7.33
CA MET A 23 -4.59 -6.35 6.51
C MET A 23 -4.12 -7.52 5.64
N LYS A 24 -4.06 -8.74 6.22
CA LYS A 24 -3.73 -9.95 5.46
C LYS A 24 -4.72 -10.18 4.32
N PHE A 25 -6.02 -10.07 4.56
CA PHE A 25 -7.03 -10.19 3.51
C PHE A 25 -6.82 -9.16 2.39
N VAL A 26 -6.68 -7.88 2.74
CA VAL A 26 -6.45 -6.79 1.77
C VAL A 26 -5.17 -7.03 0.97
N SER A 27 -4.10 -7.50 1.62
CA SER A 27 -2.83 -7.79 0.94
C SER A 27 -2.98 -8.87 -0.14
N ILE A 28 -3.70 -9.94 0.15
CA ILE A 28 -3.94 -11.04 -0.80
C ILE A 28 -4.79 -10.53 -1.97
N PHE A 29 -5.83 -9.76 -1.66
CA PHE A 29 -6.68 -9.16 -2.69
C PHE A 29 -5.88 -8.24 -3.63
N LEU A 30 -5.05 -7.35 -3.09
CA LEU A 30 -4.21 -6.44 -3.88
C LEU A 30 -3.14 -7.19 -4.68
N MET A 31 -2.50 -8.22 -4.11
CA MET A 31 -1.52 -9.00 -4.85
C MET A 31 -2.16 -9.75 -6.03
N ILE A 32 -3.30 -10.41 -5.82
CA ILE A 32 -4.01 -11.11 -6.90
C ILE A 32 -4.54 -10.11 -7.93
N GLY A 33 -5.19 -9.04 -7.48
CA GLY A 33 -5.72 -7.99 -8.35
C GLY A 33 -4.63 -7.33 -9.19
N GLY A 34 -3.50 -6.98 -8.58
CA GLY A 34 -2.36 -6.38 -9.28
C GLY A 34 -1.81 -7.28 -10.39
N VAL A 35 -1.63 -8.58 -10.11
CA VAL A 35 -1.20 -9.56 -11.14
C VAL A 35 -2.21 -9.66 -12.28
N LEU A 36 -3.51 -9.75 -11.97
CA LEU A 36 -4.55 -9.79 -13.01
C LEU A 36 -4.54 -8.52 -13.86
N THR A 37 -4.42 -7.34 -13.25
CA THR A 37 -4.35 -6.06 -13.97
C THR A 37 -3.16 -6.00 -14.92
N VAL A 38 -1.98 -6.48 -14.50
CA VAL A 38 -0.82 -6.60 -15.40
C VAL A 38 -1.11 -7.52 -16.58
N ILE A 39 -1.69 -8.70 -16.34
CA ILE A 39 -2.03 -9.66 -17.41
C ILE A 39 -3.01 -9.06 -18.41
N PHE A 40 -4.03 -8.33 -17.95
CA PHE A 40 -4.97 -7.66 -18.85
C PHE A 40 -4.32 -6.51 -19.62
N GLY A 41 -3.39 -5.77 -19.00
CA GLY A 41 -2.64 -4.70 -19.66
C GLY A 41 -1.75 -5.18 -20.81
N LEU A 42 -1.26 -6.43 -20.75
CA LEU A 42 -0.46 -7.04 -21.82
C LEU A 42 -1.23 -7.28 -23.14
N ARG A 43 -2.56 -7.09 -23.16
CA ARG A 43 -3.38 -7.26 -24.37
C ARG A 43 -3.20 -6.16 -25.43
N GLY A 44 -2.31 -5.19 -25.20
CA GLY A 44 -1.81 -4.28 -26.24
C GLY A 44 -2.74 -3.11 -26.59
N SER A 45 -3.68 -2.74 -25.71
CA SER A 45 -4.44 -1.50 -25.89
C SER A 45 -3.57 -0.28 -25.59
N GLN A 46 -3.97 0.90 -26.10
CA GLN A 46 -3.33 2.20 -25.80
C GLN A 46 -3.24 2.47 -24.29
N GLU A 47 -4.16 1.90 -23.50
CA GLU A 47 -4.23 2.02 -22.04
C GLU A 47 -3.42 0.94 -21.29
N GLY A 48 -2.86 -0.05 -21.99
CA GLY A 48 -2.24 -1.23 -21.40
C GLY A 48 -1.03 -0.92 -20.50
N ILE A 49 -0.21 0.06 -20.88
CA ILE A 49 0.95 0.50 -20.08
C ILE A 49 0.50 1.08 -18.74
N GLY A 50 -0.55 1.90 -18.73
CA GLY A 50 -1.11 2.47 -17.50
C GLY A 50 -1.63 1.38 -16.56
N ALA A 51 -2.37 0.42 -17.11
CA ALA A 51 -2.85 -0.75 -16.35
C ALA A 51 -1.69 -1.56 -15.76
N MET A 52 -0.63 -1.81 -16.53
CA MET A 52 0.56 -2.53 -16.05
C MET A 52 1.25 -1.80 -14.89
N ILE A 53 1.42 -0.47 -14.99
CA ILE A 53 2.04 0.33 -13.92
C ILE A 53 1.18 0.26 -12.65
N SER A 54 -0.13 0.47 -12.77
CA SER A 54 -1.06 0.38 -11.64
C SER A 54 -1.06 -1.01 -11.00
N GLY A 55 -1.08 -2.07 -11.81
CA GLY A 55 -1.05 -3.44 -11.33
C GLY A 55 0.24 -3.80 -10.57
N VAL A 56 1.39 -3.31 -11.04
CA VAL A 56 2.66 -3.43 -10.31
C VAL A 56 2.62 -2.66 -8.98
N ALA A 57 2.07 -1.45 -8.99
CA ALA A 57 1.94 -0.65 -7.76
C ALA A 57 1.03 -1.37 -6.73
N ASP A 58 -0.14 -1.84 -7.13
CA ASP A 58 -1.07 -2.59 -6.27
C ASP A 58 -0.43 -3.86 -5.71
N PHE A 59 0.34 -4.59 -6.54
CA PHE A 59 1.07 -5.77 -6.09
C PHE A 59 2.09 -5.43 -4.99
N LEU A 60 2.90 -4.39 -5.19
CA LEU A 60 3.88 -3.93 -4.20
C LEU A 60 3.23 -3.43 -2.90
N ILE A 61 2.13 -2.67 -3.01
CA ILE A 61 1.32 -2.24 -1.86
C ILE A 61 0.80 -3.48 -1.12
N GLY A 62 0.34 -4.50 -1.84
CA GLY A 62 -0.05 -5.79 -1.28
C GLY A 62 1.07 -6.45 -0.48
N ILE A 63 2.28 -6.57 -1.04
CA ILE A 63 3.43 -7.17 -0.35
C ILE A 63 3.71 -6.49 1.00
N TRP A 64 3.75 -5.15 1.03
CA TRP A 64 4.07 -4.43 2.26
C TRP A 64 2.91 -4.41 3.26
N THR A 65 1.68 -4.44 2.78
CA THR A 65 0.50 -4.65 3.64
C THR A 65 0.55 -6.03 4.30
N TYR A 66 0.98 -7.07 3.57
CA TYR A 66 1.20 -8.40 4.12
C TYR A 66 2.29 -8.40 5.20
N GLN A 67 3.44 -7.77 4.94
CA GLN A 67 4.53 -7.66 5.92
C GLN A 67 4.07 -6.97 7.21
N ALA A 68 3.38 -5.84 7.09
CA ALA A 68 2.79 -5.16 8.24
C ALA A 68 1.76 -6.04 8.97
N SER A 69 0.92 -6.79 8.24
CA SER A 69 -0.03 -7.74 8.85
C SER A 69 0.68 -8.80 9.71
N THR A 70 1.79 -9.35 9.22
CA THR A 70 2.55 -10.37 9.95
C THR A 70 3.26 -9.79 11.16
N ALA A 71 3.72 -8.53 11.09
CA ALA A 71 4.32 -7.83 12.22
C ALA A 71 3.29 -7.56 13.33
N PHE A 72 2.09 -7.07 12.98
CA PHE A 72 1.00 -6.91 13.95
C PHE A 72 0.55 -8.24 14.54
N LYS A 73 0.54 -9.32 13.75
CA LYS A 73 0.15 -10.64 14.24
C LYS A 73 1.14 -11.17 15.28
N ARG A 74 2.43 -10.85 15.18
CA ARG A 74 3.45 -11.23 16.18
C ARG A 74 3.14 -10.67 17.55
N ILE A 75 2.70 -9.41 17.66
CA ILE A 75 2.28 -8.79 18.94
C ILE A 75 1.26 -9.67 19.68
N VAL A 76 0.35 -10.33 18.95
CA VAL A 76 -0.69 -11.18 19.55
C VAL A 76 -0.21 -12.61 19.82
N ASP A 77 0.77 -13.09 19.05
CA ASP A 77 1.24 -14.48 19.08
C ASP A 77 2.44 -14.68 20.02
N THR A 78 3.01 -13.60 20.56
CA THR A 78 4.16 -13.58 21.48
C THR A 78 3.85 -12.76 22.72
N GLU A 79 4.57 -12.99 23.81
CA GLU A 79 4.47 -12.22 25.06
C GLU A 79 5.87 -11.76 25.52
N GLY A 80 5.93 -10.64 26.23
CA GLY A 80 7.13 -10.11 26.90
C GLY A 80 7.93 -9.07 26.10
N GLN A 81 7.51 -8.75 24.87
CA GLN A 81 8.19 -7.85 23.93
C GLN A 81 7.23 -6.99 23.07
N ASP A 82 6.03 -6.69 23.57
CA ASP A 82 4.96 -6.08 22.74
C ASP A 82 5.32 -4.73 22.12
N ILE A 83 6.03 -3.87 22.86
CA ILE A 83 6.50 -2.58 22.33
C ILE A 83 7.52 -2.78 21.19
N GLU A 84 8.40 -3.77 21.29
CA GLU A 84 9.37 -4.08 20.23
C GLU A 84 8.65 -4.54 18.95
N HIS A 85 7.66 -5.43 19.09
CA HIS A 85 6.84 -5.89 17.98
C HIS A 85 5.99 -4.76 17.39
N LEU A 86 5.43 -3.87 18.21
CA LEU A 86 4.72 -2.68 17.74
C LEU A 86 5.64 -1.77 16.93
N MET A 87 6.84 -1.47 17.42
CA MET A 87 7.80 -0.64 16.69
C MET A 87 8.21 -1.28 15.36
N GLY A 88 8.36 -2.61 15.31
CA GLY A 88 8.53 -3.36 14.07
C GLY A 88 7.36 -3.18 13.10
N ALA A 89 6.13 -3.33 13.59
CA ALA A 89 4.91 -3.16 12.80
C ALA A 89 4.75 -1.73 12.25
N LEU A 90 5.04 -0.71 13.07
CA LEU A 90 5.08 0.70 12.64
C LEU A 90 6.17 0.95 11.60
N GLY A 91 7.31 0.26 11.70
CA GLY A 91 8.36 0.27 10.69
C GLY A 91 7.88 -0.22 9.32
N GLU A 92 7.12 -1.31 9.29
CA GLU A 92 6.50 -1.82 8.05
C GLU A 92 5.42 -0.89 7.51
N LEU A 93 4.58 -0.31 8.37
CA LEU A 93 3.62 0.72 7.96
C LEU A 93 4.31 1.94 7.35
N ARG A 94 5.44 2.38 7.92
CA ARG A 94 6.20 3.50 7.36
C ARG A 94 6.66 3.21 5.93
N LYS A 95 7.16 1.99 5.65
CA LYS A 95 7.53 1.59 4.28
C LYS A 95 6.33 1.66 3.34
N LEU A 96 5.20 1.09 3.76
CA LEU A 96 3.93 1.11 3.01
C LEU A 96 3.50 2.54 2.64
N TYR A 97 3.39 3.43 3.63
CA TYR A 97 2.98 4.80 3.41
C TYR A 97 4.01 5.61 2.62
N THR A 98 5.31 5.27 2.69
CA THR A 98 6.34 5.93 1.89
C THR A 98 6.15 5.64 0.40
N LEU A 99 5.86 4.40 -0.01
CA LEU A 99 5.56 4.12 -1.43
C LEU A 99 4.24 4.74 -1.86
N GLN A 100 3.19 4.61 -1.06
CA GLN A 100 1.91 5.23 -1.40
C GLN A 100 2.06 6.74 -1.60
N TYR A 101 2.83 7.40 -0.73
CA TYR A 101 3.16 8.82 -0.86
C TYR A 101 3.82 9.14 -2.21
N TRP A 102 4.85 8.38 -2.61
CA TRP A 102 5.53 8.60 -3.88
C TRP A 102 4.66 8.26 -5.10
N VAL A 103 3.89 7.16 -5.05
CA VAL A 103 2.93 6.80 -6.11
C VAL A 103 1.91 7.92 -6.29
N LEU A 104 1.34 8.46 -5.20
CA LEU A 104 0.40 9.57 -5.27
C LEU A 104 1.04 10.84 -5.85
N ILE A 105 2.27 11.18 -5.45
CA ILE A 105 2.98 12.33 -6.03
C ILE A 105 3.16 12.16 -7.54
N VAL A 106 3.66 11.00 -8.00
CA VAL A 106 3.88 10.74 -9.42
C VAL A 106 2.56 10.81 -10.19
N THR A 107 1.50 10.20 -9.66
CA THR A 107 0.15 10.26 -10.26
C THR A 107 -0.36 11.69 -10.36
N LEU A 108 -0.24 12.49 -9.29
CA LEU A 108 -0.68 13.89 -9.28
C LEU A 108 0.10 14.73 -10.30
N VAL A 109 1.42 14.56 -10.36
CA VAL A 109 2.27 15.26 -11.35
C VAL A 109 1.86 14.87 -12.77
N ALA A 110 1.66 13.58 -13.05
CA ALA A 110 1.22 13.11 -14.35
C ALA A 110 -0.15 13.69 -14.75
N LEU A 111 -1.12 13.72 -13.82
CA LEU A 111 -2.44 14.32 -14.06
C LEU A 111 -2.35 15.81 -14.38
N ILE A 112 -1.52 16.56 -13.65
CA ILE A 112 -1.30 17.99 -13.93
C ILE A 112 -0.68 18.19 -15.32
N LEU A 113 0.32 17.38 -15.69
CA LEU A 113 0.96 17.47 -17.01
C LEU A 113 -0.04 17.19 -18.14
N VAL A 114 -0.86 16.14 -18.01
CA VAL A 114 -1.90 15.80 -18.98
C VAL A 114 -2.92 16.94 -19.11
N LEU A 115 -3.35 17.53 -17.99
CA LEU A 115 -4.29 18.64 -17.98
C LEU A 115 -3.71 19.89 -18.66
N VAL A 116 -2.48 20.27 -18.33
CA VAL A 116 -1.81 21.45 -18.92
C VAL A 116 -1.60 21.26 -20.42
N LEU A 117 -1.11 20.09 -20.84
CA LEU A 117 -0.94 19.74 -22.26
C LEU A 117 -2.27 19.78 -23.00
N GLY A 118 -3.32 19.18 -22.43
CA GLY A 118 -4.65 19.17 -23.04
C GLY A 118 -5.23 20.57 -23.25
N VAL A 119 -5.12 21.43 -22.23
CA VAL A 119 -5.57 22.84 -22.33
C VAL A 119 -4.76 23.60 -23.38
N PHE A 120 -3.44 23.46 -23.38
CA PHE A 120 -2.56 24.14 -24.33
C PHE A 120 -2.86 23.74 -25.78
N LEU A 121 -3.03 22.44 -26.05
CA LEU A 121 -3.35 21.93 -27.39
C LEU A 121 -4.73 22.42 -27.87
N GLY A 122 -5.74 22.38 -27.01
CA GLY A 122 -7.08 22.87 -27.35
C GLY A 122 -7.12 24.37 -27.68
N LEU A 123 -6.30 25.18 -26.99
CA LEU A 123 -6.15 26.61 -27.32
C LEU A 123 -5.48 26.84 -28.67
N LEU A 124 -4.48 26.03 -29.03
CA LEU A 124 -3.81 26.13 -30.34
C LEU A 124 -4.76 25.79 -31.49
N GLU A 125 -5.59 24.75 -31.34
CA GLU A 125 -6.58 24.37 -32.36
C GLU A 125 -7.64 25.46 -32.56
N GLY A 126 -8.06 26.17 -31.50
CA GLY A 126 -9.03 27.26 -31.60
C GLY A 126 -8.50 28.56 -32.21
N LEU A 127 -7.17 28.68 -32.42
CA LEU A 127 -6.52 29.86 -33.00
C LEU A 127 -6.18 29.71 -34.49
N GLY A 128 -6.31 28.51 -35.07
CA GLY A 128 -6.05 28.21 -36.49
C GLY A 128 -7.32 28.13 -37.33
#